data_AF-A0A9J6AEN5-F1
#
_entry.id   AF-A0A9J6AEN5-F1
#
_cell.length_a   1.000
_cell.length_b   1.000
_cell.length_c   1.000
_cell.angle_alpha   90.00
_cell.angle_beta   90.00
_cell.angle_gamma   90.00
#
_symmetry.space_group_name_H-M   'P 1'
#
loop_
_entity.id
_entity.type
_entity.pdbx_description
1 polymer ?
#
loop_
_entity_poly.entity_id
_entity_poly.type
_entity_poly.pdbx_seq_one_letter_code
_entity_poly.pdbx_strand_id
1 'polypeptide(L)'
;MLVRPSIWNITDFVRQEKLDFLSELSRCLLRRSPENSHQEKEWDAFLGFLQKYKKVAIGKHERFQFFILPPKEGSSFNCTFACYRERRKPSECPVGKASGSTSHVIEDACSPCNEEAVIGAQTCDLSAKASGRPEKTNVQNISLESNFVHANPSYLKTLGHTHSGWSFGAIAEFVDNSRDAKATKLEISIDMIFSRVVGREIPMLCIIDDGCGMNHQEMLQMVSFGHKQPDADDPNRIGRFGIGFKTGAMKLGKDALVLTQTTNSRSIAFLSQTLNEGKDNLEIPIVSYYRNGQFMELDKQNETLFKHNLKAIKEFSPFDKYFIGQKVGLFSKDGTGTHIYIWNLDEWGPNYSLQWESGITGGSSFHQGDILIRSRRVRARPGQMTQMVPLDYSLRSYLEVIFLDPRIKIYVQGSQVKSRPLARSLNRTVVENGTIMGKLVQLTLGCNQLEWEEANCGIFLYWHGRLIELTIYSIAADMVILSQAYKRVGSMMHNGDRGRGVVGVIDVTNLMAEDNGHVWVHNNKQGFQDCEVYAELEKWLGERSDKYLDEHVDKVELVLPHYTGLKAGSGVYKPDNEWVQCDKCRKWRMLSHGFNSKTLPLQWYPQI
;
A
#
# COMPACT_ATOMS: atom_id res chain seq x y z
N MET A 1 5.99 -4.35 -43.18
CA MET A 1 6.58 -5.46 -42.40
C MET A 1 5.60 -5.77 -41.27
N LEU A 2 4.91 -6.92 -41.32
CA LEU A 2 4.06 -7.40 -40.23
C LEU A 2 4.97 -7.90 -39.10
N VAL A 3 4.88 -7.27 -37.93
CA VAL A 3 5.55 -7.73 -36.71
C VAL A 3 5.10 -9.17 -36.44
N ARG A 4 6.05 -10.11 -36.28
CA ARG A 4 5.72 -11.50 -35.93
C ARG A 4 5.20 -11.52 -34.49
N PRO A 5 3.99 -12.01 -34.22
CA PRO A 5 3.48 -12.13 -32.85
C PRO A 5 4.33 -13.14 -32.08
N SER A 6 4.75 -12.80 -30.85
CA SER A 6 5.45 -13.74 -29.97
C SER A 6 4.54 -14.86 -29.46
N ILE A 7 3.22 -14.61 -29.35
CA ILE A 7 2.22 -15.59 -28.89
C ILE A 7 0.91 -15.40 -29.66
N TRP A 8 0.35 -16.49 -30.19
CA TRP A 8 -0.99 -16.51 -30.80
C TRP A 8 -1.99 -17.07 -29.80
N ASN A 9 -2.88 -16.24 -29.27
CA ASN A 9 -3.96 -16.71 -28.40
C ASN A 9 -5.06 -17.37 -29.23
N ILE A 10 -5.14 -18.69 -29.18
CA ILE A 10 -6.25 -19.46 -29.74
C ILE A 10 -7.46 -19.30 -28.82
N THR A 11 -8.51 -18.69 -29.36
CA THR A 11 -9.75 -18.37 -28.63
C THR A 11 -10.83 -19.44 -28.75
N ASP A 12 -10.81 -20.23 -29.83
CA ASP A 12 -11.84 -21.25 -30.08
C ASP A 12 -11.37 -22.32 -31.10
N PHE A 13 -12.07 -23.46 -31.12
CA PHE A 13 -11.88 -24.55 -32.07
C PHE A 13 -13.21 -24.99 -32.68
N VAL A 14 -13.45 -24.61 -33.93
CA VAL A 14 -14.71 -24.85 -34.64
C VAL A 14 -14.52 -25.93 -35.71
N ARG A 15 -15.53 -26.77 -35.96
CA ARG A 15 -15.48 -27.74 -37.07
C ARG A 15 -15.39 -26.99 -38.39
N GLN A 16 -14.50 -27.45 -39.28
CA GLN A 16 -14.23 -26.78 -40.56
C GLN A 16 -15.50 -26.60 -41.41
N GLU A 17 -16.40 -27.59 -41.39
CA GLU A 17 -17.69 -27.60 -42.10
C GLU A 17 -18.68 -26.52 -41.65
N LYS A 18 -18.44 -25.84 -40.52
CA LYS A 18 -19.29 -24.74 -40.04
C LYS A 18 -18.82 -23.36 -40.51
N LEU A 19 -17.76 -23.31 -41.32
CA LEU A 19 -17.07 -22.08 -41.70
C LEU A 19 -16.95 -21.96 -43.23
N ASP A 20 -18.09 -21.87 -43.90
CA ASP A 20 -18.18 -21.85 -45.38
C ASP A 20 -17.50 -20.63 -46.01
N PHE A 21 -17.31 -19.55 -45.25
CA PHE A 21 -16.66 -18.31 -45.71
C PHE A 21 -15.11 -18.39 -45.77
N LEU A 22 -14.48 -19.49 -45.32
CA LEU A 22 -13.01 -19.58 -45.28
C LEU A 22 -12.33 -19.56 -46.66
N SER A 23 -13.06 -19.91 -47.72
CA SER A 23 -12.58 -19.82 -49.11
C SER A 23 -12.45 -18.38 -49.62
N GLU A 24 -13.19 -17.44 -49.02
CA GLU A 24 -13.23 -16.03 -49.44
C GLU A 24 -12.16 -15.18 -48.74
N LEU A 25 -11.47 -15.75 -47.74
CA LEU A 25 -10.47 -15.04 -46.95
C LEU A 25 -9.06 -15.16 -47.54
N SER A 26 -8.26 -14.12 -47.33
CA SER A 26 -6.82 -14.14 -47.64
C SER A 26 -6.12 -15.23 -46.82
N ARG A 27 -5.20 -15.95 -47.46
CA ARG A 27 -4.46 -17.09 -46.88
C ARG A 27 -2.99 -16.75 -46.68
N CYS A 28 -2.42 -17.19 -45.57
CA CYS A 28 -0.98 -17.18 -45.34
C CYS A 28 -0.50 -18.58 -44.92
N LEU A 29 0.77 -18.87 -45.17
CA LEU A 29 1.41 -20.12 -44.77
C LEU A 29 2.09 -19.93 -43.41
N LEU A 30 1.72 -20.75 -42.43
CA LEU A 30 2.38 -20.86 -41.15
C LEU A 30 3.42 -21.97 -41.22
N ARG A 31 4.67 -21.64 -40.89
CA ARG A 31 5.78 -22.60 -40.79
C ARG A 31 6.18 -22.74 -39.33
N ARG A 32 6.51 -23.96 -38.92
CA ARG A 32 7.04 -24.20 -37.58
C ARG A 32 8.38 -23.47 -37.38
N SER A 33 8.60 -22.92 -36.19
CA SER A 33 9.85 -22.26 -35.78
C SER A 33 10.06 -22.40 -34.26
N PRO A 34 10.20 -23.64 -33.73
CA PRO A 34 10.30 -23.88 -32.29
C PRO A 34 11.64 -23.40 -31.73
N GLU A 35 11.64 -22.86 -30.52
CA GLU A 35 12.84 -22.42 -29.78
C GLU A 35 13.43 -23.54 -28.90
N ASN A 36 12.64 -24.57 -28.59
CA ASN A 36 13.06 -25.73 -27.80
C ASN A 36 12.24 -26.98 -28.17
N SER A 37 12.70 -28.15 -27.69
CA SER A 37 12.08 -29.45 -27.99
C SER A 37 10.67 -29.63 -27.41
N HIS A 38 10.29 -28.83 -26.40
CA HIS A 38 8.94 -28.87 -25.85
C HIS A 38 7.94 -28.22 -26.82
N GLN A 39 8.27 -27.03 -27.34
CA GLN A 39 7.46 -26.34 -28.35
C GLN A 39 7.32 -27.16 -29.64
N GLU A 40 8.33 -27.92 -30.03
CA GLU A 40 8.25 -28.82 -31.19
C GLU A 40 7.18 -29.91 -30.98
N LYS A 41 7.15 -30.54 -29.80
CA LYS A 41 6.13 -31.55 -29.44
C LYS A 41 4.73 -30.95 -29.35
N GLU A 42 4.59 -29.75 -28.81
CA GLU A 42 3.29 -29.06 -28.72
C GLU A 42 2.73 -28.71 -30.11
N TRP A 43 3.58 -28.27 -31.03
CA TRP A 43 3.17 -27.95 -32.40
C TRP A 43 2.61 -29.19 -33.13
N ASP A 44 3.30 -30.32 -33.04
CA ASP A 44 2.86 -31.57 -33.65
C ASP A 44 1.56 -32.09 -33.00
N ALA A 45 1.44 -31.98 -31.68
CA ALA A 45 0.22 -32.33 -30.96
C ALA A 45 -0.97 -31.44 -31.37
N PHE A 46 -0.73 -30.14 -31.55
CA PHE A 46 -1.73 -29.16 -31.96
C PHE A 46 -2.25 -29.42 -33.38
N LEU A 47 -1.35 -29.57 -34.36
CA LEU A 47 -1.76 -29.86 -35.74
C LEU A 47 -2.40 -31.24 -35.87
N GLY A 48 -1.89 -32.24 -35.13
CA GLY A 48 -2.51 -33.56 -35.03
C GLY A 48 -3.93 -33.51 -34.46
N PHE A 49 -4.18 -32.67 -33.45
CA PHE A 49 -5.51 -32.42 -32.92
C PHE A 49 -6.45 -31.81 -33.97
N LEU A 50 -6.03 -30.75 -34.67
CA LEU A 50 -6.85 -30.10 -35.69
C LEU A 50 -7.21 -31.07 -36.82
N GLN A 51 -6.23 -31.83 -37.31
CA GLN A 51 -6.43 -32.83 -38.36
C GLN A 51 -7.38 -33.94 -37.92
N LYS A 52 -7.11 -34.57 -36.76
CA LYS A 52 -7.90 -35.70 -36.24
C LYS A 52 -9.38 -35.35 -36.06
N TYR A 53 -9.68 -34.13 -35.64
CA TYR A 53 -11.05 -33.71 -35.34
C TYR A 53 -11.67 -32.80 -36.41
N LYS A 54 -10.98 -32.59 -37.55
CA LYS A 54 -11.39 -31.68 -38.64
C LYS A 54 -11.81 -30.30 -38.12
N LYS A 55 -10.98 -29.73 -37.24
CA LYS A 55 -11.23 -28.43 -36.59
C LYS A 55 -10.31 -27.34 -37.14
N VAL A 56 -10.81 -26.11 -37.11
CA VAL A 56 -10.10 -24.87 -37.39
C VAL A 56 -9.90 -24.13 -36.07
N ALA A 57 -8.66 -23.74 -35.79
CA ALA A 57 -8.34 -22.94 -34.60
C ALA A 57 -8.50 -21.45 -34.90
N ILE A 58 -9.22 -20.73 -34.05
CA ILE A 58 -9.49 -19.31 -34.25
C ILE A 58 -8.62 -18.50 -33.29
N GLY A 59 -7.66 -17.76 -33.85
CA GLY A 59 -6.78 -16.85 -33.12
C GLY A 59 -7.15 -15.38 -33.34
N LYS A 60 -6.83 -14.52 -32.38
CA LYS A 60 -6.96 -13.07 -32.53
C LYS A 60 -5.64 -12.40 -32.17
N HIS A 61 -5.16 -11.51 -33.03
CA HIS A 61 -3.98 -10.69 -32.75
C HIS A 61 -4.16 -9.30 -33.37
N GLU A 62 -4.05 -8.27 -32.53
CA GLU A 62 -4.34 -6.88 -32.86
C GLU A 62 -5.71 -6.71 -33.56
N ARG A 63 -5.71 -6.22 -34.81
CA ARG A 63 -6.90 -5.99 -35.64
C ARG A 63 -7.27 -7.22 -36.48
N PHE A 64 -6.50 -8.31 -36.43
CA PHE A 64 -6.71 -9.46 -37.28
C PHE A 64 -7.29 -10.65 -36.51
N GLN A 65 -8.21 -11.34 -37.17
CA GLN A 65 -8.69 -12.65 -36.77
C GLN A 65 -8.11 -13.68 -37.73
N PHE A 66 -7.48 -14.72 -37.17
CA PHE A 66 -6.83 -15.80 -37.90
C PHE A 66 -7.60 -17.11 -37.71
N PHE A 67 -7.58 -17.95 -38.74
CA PHE A 67 -8.26 -19.24 -38.81
C PHE A 67 -7.23 -20.27 -39.28
N ILE A 68 -6.60 -20.98 -38.34
CA ILE A 68 -5.58 -22.00 -38.63
C ILE A 68 -6.28 -23.28 -39.05
N LEU A 69 -6.01 -23.70 -40.29
CA LEU A 69 -6.66 -24.84 -40.92
C LEU A 69 -5.99 -26.15 -40.51
N PRO A 70 -6.74 -27.27 -40.48
CA PRO A 70 -6.15 -28.58 -40.29
C PRO A 70 -5.29 -28.96 -41.52
N PRO A 71 -4.10 -29.53 -41.34
CA PRO A 71 -3.28 -30.04 -42.44
C PRO A 71 -3.97 -31.22 -43.14
N LYS A 72 -3.69 -31.40 -44.43
CA LYS A 72 -4.26 -32.52 -45.22
C LYS A 72 -3.78 -33.86 -44.68
N GLU A 73 -4.65 -34.88 -44.68
CA GLU A 73 -4.28 -36.25 -44.29
C GLU A 73 -3.05 -36.71 -45.10
N GLY A 74 -2.05 -37.25 -44.39
CA GLY A 74 -0.78 -37.69 -44.99
C GLY A 74 0.28 -36.59 -45.20
N SER A 75 0.01 -35.31 -44.90
CA SER A 75 1.00 -34.23 -44.98
C SER A 75 1.85 -34.11 -43.70
N SER A 76 3.12 -33.72 -43.84
CA SER A 76 4.01 -33.43 -42.71
C SER A 76 3.53 -32.20 -41.92
N PHE A 77 3.59 -32.22 -40.59
CA PHE A 77 3.22 -31.09 -39.71
C PHE A 77 4.22 -29.91 -39.71
N ASN A 78 5.07 -29.82 -40.73
CA ASN A 78 6.06 -28.75 -40.90
C ASN A 78 5.43 -27.38 -41.20
N CYS A 79 4.26 -27.36 -41.84
CA CYS A 79 3.53 -26.14 -42.14
C CYS A 79 2.03 -26.37 -42.19
N THR A 80 1.25 -25.31 -42.01
CA THR A 80 -0.19 -25.29 -42.25
C THR A 80 -0.62 -23.95 -42.85
N PHE A 81 -1.85 -23.87 -43.35
CA PHE A 81 -2.42 -22.62 -43.83
C PHE A 81 -3.26 -21.94 -42.74
N ALA A 82 -3.21 -20.61 -42.69
CA ALA A 82 -4.15 -19.81 -41.93
C ALA A 82 -4.87 -18.82 -42.84
N CYS A 83 -6.19 -18.75 -42.74
CA CYS A 83 -6.96 -17.66 -43.31
C CYS A 83 -7.00 -16.48 -42.34
N TYR A 84 -7.10 -15.24 -42.81
CA TYR A 84 -7.25 -14.09 -41.92
C TYR A 84 -8.18 -13.02 -42.47
N ARG A 85 -8.72 -12.20 -41.56
CA ARG A 85 -9.51 -11.00 -41.89
C ARG A 85 -9.27 -9.88 -40.90
N GLU A 86 -9.40 -8.63 -41.35
CA GLU A 86 -9.36 -7.46 -40.48
C GLU A 86 -10.72 -7.25 -39.78
N ARG A 87 -10.68 -6.93 -38.49
CA ARG A 87 -11.86 -6.64 -37.67
C ARG A 87 -12.27 -5.19 -37.88
N ARG A 88 -13.49 -4.94 -38.36
CA ARG A 88 -14.07 -3.60 -38.41
C ARG A 88 -14.32 -3.07 -36.99
N LYS A 89 -14.02 -1.78 -36.74
CA LYS A 89 -14.42 -1.08 -35.51
C LYS A 89 -15.96 -1.07 -35.40
N PRO A 90 -16.55 -1.12 -34.19
CA PRO A 90 -17.95 -0.77 -34.03
C PRO A 90 -18.12 0.69 -34.44
N SER A 91 -18.89 0.94 -35.50
CA SER A 91 -19.17 2.28 -36.02
C SER A 91 -20.18 3.00 -35.14
N GLU A 92 -19.93 4.28 -34.91
CA GLU A 92 -20.89 5.30 -34.47
C GLU A 92 -22.20 5.19 -35.27
N CYS A 93 -23.33 5.23 -34.57
CA CYS A 93 -24.64 5.33 -35.21
C CYS A 93 -24.80 6.72 -35.87
N PRO A 94 -25.45 6.83 -37.05
CA PRO A 94 -25.58 8.09 -37.76
C PRO A 94 -26.65 9.00 -37.13
N VAL A 95 -26.34 10.29 -37.12
CA VAL A 95 -27.20 11.43 -36.75
C VAL A 95 -28.48 11.46 -37.60
N GLY A 96 -29.64 11.46 -36.93
CA GLY A 96 -30.95 11.78 -37.51
C GLY A 96 -31.39 13.21 -37.16
N LYS A 97 -31.76 13.97 -38.19
CA LYS A 97 -32.25 15.36 -38.16
C LYS A 97 -33.72 15.47 -37.74
N ALA A 98 -34.08 16.52 -36.97
CA ALA A 98 -35.31 17.34 -37.05
C ALA A 98 -35.30 18.33 -35.85
N SER A 99 -35.01 19.63 -36.02
CA SER A 99 -35.89 20.75 -36.44
C SER A 99 -36.44 21.59 -35.27
N GLY A 100 -35.80 22.73 -35.02
CA GLY A 100 -36.39 24.07 -34.86
C GLY A 100 -37.31 24.39 -33.68
N SER A 101 -36.85 25.29 -32.80
CA SER A 101 -37.52 26.58 -32.52
C SER A 101 -36.69 27.44 -31.56
N THR A 102 -36.44 28.67 -31.98
CA THR A 102 -35.69 29.77 -31.33
C THR A 102 -36.46 30.44 -30.18
N SER A 103 -35.77 30.97 -29.16
CA SER A 103 -35.54 32.43 -29.01
C SER A 103 -35.17 32.90 -27.58
N HIS A 104 -34.18 33.82 -27.54
CA HIS A 104 -33.89 34.92 -26.60
C HIS A 104 -33.51 34.61 -25.12
N VAL A 105 -32.58 35.29 -24.42
CA VAL A 105 -31.66 36.43 -24.63
C VAL A 105 -30.78 36.50 -23.36
N ILE A 106 -29.46 36.74 -23.51
CA ILE A 106 -28.50 37.62 -22.76
C ILE A 106 -28.56 37.66 -21.21
N GLU A 107 -27.52 37.83 -20.39
CA GLU A 107 -26.04 37.72 -20.37
C GLU A 107 -25.65 38.33 -18.99
N ASP A 108 -24.60 37.80 -18.35
CA ASP A 108 -23.64 38.50 -17.47
C ASP A 108 -24.06 39.27 -16.18
N ALA A 109 -23.45 38.87 -15.05
CA ALA A 109 -22.31 39.56 -14.41
C ALA A 109 -22.33 39.60 -12.86
N CYS A 110 -21.18 39.16 -12.31
CA CYS A 110 -20.42 39.72 -11.17
C CYS A 110 -20.88 39.57 -9.70
N SER A 111 -19.98 38.93 -8.92
CA SER A 111 -19.70 39.12 -7.48
C SER A 111 -19.24 40.56 -7.14
N PRO A 112 -18.75 40.93 -5.92
CA PRO A 112 -18.73 40.28 -4.59
C PRO A 112 -19.09 41.24 -3.41
N CYS A 113 -19.09 40.71 -2.17
CA CYS A 113 -18.41 41.24 -0.96
C CYS A 113 -19.19 41.05 0.38
N ASN A 114 -18.57 40.25 1.26
CA ASN A 114 -18.38 40.33 2.73
C ASN A 114 -19.43 41.01 3.63
N GLU A 115 -19.85 40.33 4.70
CA GLU A 115 -19.31 40.54 6.07
C GLU A 115 -19.92 39.54 7.09
N GLU A 116 -19.29 39.49 8.27
CA GLU A 116 -19.14 38.40 9.23
C GLU A 116 -20.26 38.24 10.30
N ALA A 117 -20.02 37.22 11.15
CA ALA A 117 -20.48 37.00 12.53
C ALA A 117 -21.76 36.14 12.72
N VAL A 118 -21.73 34.88 13.19
CA VAL A 118 -21.21 34.24 14.43
C VAL A 118 -22.32 34.00 15.48
N ILE A 119 -22.55 32.69 15.73
CA ILE A 119 -22.99 31.98 16.97
C ILE A 119 -24.43 32.18 17.50
N GLY A 120 -25.08 31.05 17.82
CA GLY A 120 -26.13 31.04 18.84
C GLY A 120 -26.87 29.71 18.98
N ALA A 121 -26.42 28.88 19.92
CA ALA A 121 -27.01 27.60 20.31
C ALA A 121 -28.51 27.70 20.65
N GLN A 122 -29.30 26.71 20.23
CA GLN A 122 -30.64 26.47 20.76
C GLN A 122 -30.61 25.32 21.76
N THR A 123 -30.56 25.68 23.04
CA THR A 123 -31.02 24.86 24.15
C THR A 123 -32.56 24.84 24.13
N CYS A 124 -33.12 23.64 24.06
CA CYS A 124 -34.54 23.40 24.30
C CYS A 124 -34.84 23.63 25.79
N ASP A 125 -35.91 24.36 26.09
CA ASP A 125 -36.60 24.16 27.35
C ASP A 125 -38.12 24.29 27.22
N LEU A 126 -38.78 23.40 27.93
CA LEU A 126 -40.19 23.04 27.86
C LEU A 126 -41.04 24.03 28.66
N SER A 127 -42.21 24.41 28.13
CA SER A 127 -43.37 24.67 29.00
C SER A 127 -44.68 24.41 28.26
N ALA A 128 -45.44 23.46 28.78
CA ALA A 128 -46.72 23.00 28.30
C ALA A 128 -47.85 24.01 28.54
N LYS A 129 -48.93 23.90 27.74
CA LYS A 129 -50.31 24.08 28.22
C LYS A 129 -51.30 23.26 27.38
N ALA A 130 -52.05 22.44 28.09
CA ALA A 130 -52.97 21.42 27.62
C ALA A 130 -54.35 21.98 27.22
N SER A 131 -55.06 21.29 26.31
CA SER A 131 -56.50 21.00 26.42
C SER A 131 -56.96 20.06 25.30
N GLY A 132 -57.59 18.94 25.65
CA GLY A 132 -58.28 18.04 24.72
C GLY A 132 -58.33 16.58 25.18
N ARG A 133 -59.51 16.12 25.61
CA ARG A 133 -59.81 14.74 26.09
C ARG A 133 -59.79 13.70 24.95
N PRO A 134 -59.66 12.39 25.28
CA PRO A 134 -59.06 11.39 24.40
C PRO A 134 -60.10 10.71 23.49
N GLU A 135 -59.83 10.67 22.19
CA GLU A 135 -60.38 9.65 21.31
C GLU A 135 -59.49 8.43 21.32
N LYS A 136 -60.12 7.26 21.52
CA LYS A 136 -59.51 5.93 21.50
C LYS A 136 -58.86 5.69 20.13
N THR A 137 -57.59 6.01 20.02
CA THR A 137 -56.73 5.52 18.94
C THR A 137 -55.89 4.38 19.49
N ASN A 138 -55.94 3.26 18.77
CA ASN A 138 -55.14 2.07 19.02
C ASN A 138 -53.73 2.47 19.42
N VAL A 139 -53.28 1.99 20.58
CA VAL A 139 -51.86 1.93 20.91
C VAL A 139 -51.25 0.97 19.89
N GLN A 140 -50.88 1.49 18.72
CA GLN A 140 -49.80 0.91 17.96
C GLN A 140 -48.62 0.93 18.92
N ASN A 141 -48.13 -0.27 19.26
CA ASN A 141 -46.81 -0.42 19.82
C ASN A 141 -45.86 0.30 18.88
N ILE A 142 -45.51 1.55 19.20
CA ILE A 142 -44.35 2.21 18.66
C ILE A 142 -43.21 1.36 19.23
N SER A 143 -42.80 0.35 18.46
CA SER A 143 -41.46 -0.19 18.62
C SER A 143 -40.56 1.03 18.64
N LEU A 144 -39.81 1.22 19.73
CA LEU A 144 -38.67 2.11 19.73
C LEU A 144 -37.79 1.66 18.57
N GLU A 145 -37.99 2.25 17.39
CA GLU A 145 -37.17 1.98 16.22
C GLU A 145 -35.79 2.52 16.57
N SER A 146 -34.93 1.59 16.99
CA SER A 146 -33.53 1.87 17.18
C SER A 146 -32.96 2.29 15.83
N ASN A 147 -32.60 3.57 15.70
CA ASN A 147 -31.95 4.10 14.52
C ASN A 147 -30.52 3.54 14.43
N PHE A 148 -30.34 2.48 13.66
CA PHE A 148 -29.01 1.94 13.34
C PHE A 148 -28.36 2.76 12.23
N VAL A 149 -27.03 2.89 12.28
CA VAL A 149 -26.26 3.55 11.23
C VAL A 149 -26.24 2.65 9.99
N HIS A 150 -26.62 3.21 8.84
CA HIS A 150 -26.47 2.58 7.54
C HIS A 150 -25.24 3.13 6.83
N ALA A 151 -24.41 2.24 6.26
CA ALA A 151 -23.23 2.63 5.50
C ALA A 151 -23.53 2.55 3.99
N ASN A 152 -23.69 3.72 3.36
CA ASN A 152 -23.77 3.81 1.91
C ASN A 152 -22.43 3.40 1.27
N PRO A 153 -22.40 2.66 0.14
CA PRO A 153 -21.15 2.27 -0.52
C PRO A 153 -20.14 3.39 -0.80
N SER A 154 -20.61 4.63 -1.02
CA SER A 154 -19.73 5.80 -1.21
C SER A 154 -18.81 6.05 0.00
N TYR A 155 -19.16 5.54 1.18
CA TYR A 155 -18.32 5.61 2.37
C TYR A 155 -16.96 4.95 2.17
N LEU A 156 -16.86 3.91 1.33
CA LEU A 156 -15.57 3.31 0.96
C LEU A 156 -14.61 4.32 0.32
N LYS A 157 -15.15 5.18 -0.56
CA LYS A 157 -14.37 6.25 -1.18
C LYS A 157 -13.93 7.29 -0.16
N THR A 158 -14.80 7.62 0.79
CA THR A 158 -14.50 8.55 1.88
C THR A 158 -13.33 8.07 2.74
N LEU A 159 -13.23 6.78 3.03
CA LEU A 159 -12.13 6.19 3.80
C LEU A 159 -10.76 6.34 3.09
N GLY A 160 -10.75 6.34 1.76
CA GLY A 160 -9.54 6.57 0.99
C GLY A 160 -8.93 7.97 1.20
N HIS A 161 -9.71 8.96 1.65
CA HIS A 161 -9.20 10.31 1.87
C HIS A 161 -8.28 10.43 3.09
N THR A 162 -8.31 9.50 4.05
CA THR A 162 -7.48 9.52 5.27
C THR A 162 -5.99 9.59 4.97
N HIS A 163 -5.54 8.96 3.88
CA HIS A 163 -4.14 8.97 3.43
C HIS A 163 -3.98 9.73 2.09
N SER A 164 -4.88 10.65 1.76
CA SER A 164 -4.84 11.44 0.51
C SER A 164 -3.54 12.23 0.35
N GLY A 165 -2.97 12.71 1.45
CA GLY A 165 -1.71 13.44 1.46
C GLY A 165 -0.47 12.58 1.15
N TRP A 166 -0.52 11.25 1.34
CA TRP A 166 0.62 10.38 1.11
C TRP A 166 0.26 8.89 0.97
N SER A 167 0.58 8.28 -0.17
CA SER A 167 0.26 6.87 -0.43
C SER A 167 1.04 5.88 0.46
N PHE A 168 2.24 6.21 0.93
CA PHE A 168 2.99 5.28 1.79
C PHE A 168 2.47 5.21 3.21
N GLY A 169 1.76 6.25 3.70
CA GLY A 169 1.00 6.16 4.94
C GLY A 169 -0.04 5.04 4.88
N ALA A 170 -0.72 4.88 3.73
CA ALA A 170 -1.65 3.78 3.49
C ALA A 170 -0.94 2.42 3.42
N ILE A 171 0.25 2.34 2.80
CA ILE A 171 1.04 1.09 2.79
C ILE A 171 1.49 0.72 4.21
N ALA A 172 1.85 1.71 5.02
CA ALA A 172 2.32 1.49 6.37
C ALA A 172 1.26 0.89 7.30
N GLU A 173 -0.03 1.15 7.06
CA GLU A 173 -1.11 0.48 7.81
C GLU A 173 -1.00 -1.05 7.72
N PHE A 174 -0.59 -1.59 6.57
CA PHE A 174 -0.39 -3.02 6.42
C PHE A 174 0.92 -3.49 7.07
N VAL A 175 1.98 -2.69 6.99
CA VAL A 175 3.25 -2.99 7.68
C VAL A 175 3.05 -3.06 9.20
N ASP A 176 2.26 -2.13 9.75
CA ASP A 176 1.86 -2.11 11.16
C ASP A 176 1.07 -3.37 11.52
N ASN A 177 0.05 -3.72 10.72
CA ASN A 177 -0.78 -4.90 10.95
C ASN A 177 0.04 -6.20 10.91
N SER A 178 0.98 -6.34 9.96
CA SER A 178 1.85 -7.52 9.89
C SER A 178 2.80 -7.59 11.10
N ARG A 179 3.32 -6.46 11.60
CA ARG A 179 4.11 -6.42 12.84
C ARG A 179 3.27 -6.83 14.05
N ASP A 180 2.05 -6.30 14.17
CA ASP A 180 1.13 -6.62 15.27
C ASP A 180 0.73 -8.11 15.26
N ALA A 181 0.57 -8.69 14.07
CA ALA A 181 0.35 -10.13 13.84
C ALA A 181 1.59 -11.02 14.06
N LYS A 182 2.68 -10.43 14.58
CA LYS A 182 3.97 -11.08 14.89
C LYS A 182 4.63 -11.75 13.68
N ALA A 183 4.41 -11.21 12.48
CA ALA A 183 5.07 -11.67 11.26
C ALA A 183 6.60 -11.53 11.35
N THR A 184 7.32 -12.51 10.81
CA THR A 184 8.78 -12.50 10.71
C THR A 184 9.24 -12.00 9.34
N LYS A 185 8.39 -12.16 8.31
CA LYS A 185 8.60 -11.72 6.94
C LYS A 185 7.36 -10.99 6.41
N LEU A 186 7.59 -9.89 5.71
CA LEU A 186 6.58 -9.17 4.93
C LEU A 186 7.12 -8.91 3.52
N GLU A 187 6.31 -9.17 2.50
CA GLU A 187 6.63 -8.95 1.10
C GLU A 187 5.61 -8.01 0.45
N ILE A 188 6.11 -6.96 -0.20
CA ILE A 188 5.33 -5.92 -0.86
C ILE A 188 5.79 -5.85 -2.33
N SER A 189 4.89 -6.15 -3.26
CA SER A 189 5.18 -6.11 -4.70
C SER A 189 3.99 -5.56 -5.47
N ILE A 190 4.25 -5.08 -6.68
CA ILE A 190 3.20 -4.82 -7.67
C ILE A 190 3.43 -5.76 -8.83
N ASP A 191 2.49 -6.69 -9.02
CA ASP A 191 2.51 -7.69 -10.07
C ASP A 191 1.43 -7.36 -11.11
N MET A 192 1.62 -7.82 -12.35
CA MET A 192 0.58 -7.74 -13.38
C MET A 192 -0.30 -8.98 -13.31
N ILE A 193 -1.62 -8.79 -13.28
CA ILE A 193 -2.60 -9.87 -13.30
C ILE A 193 -3.61 -9.65 -14.43
N PHE A 194 -3.96 -10.71 -15.14
CA PHE A 194 -5.03 -10.65 -16.14
C PHE A 194 -6.40 -10.55 -15.47
N SER A 195 -7.07 -9.41 -15.63
CA SER A 195 -8.44 -9.23 -15.18
C SER A 195 -9.42 -9.63 -16.28
N ARG A 196 -10.23 -10.65 -16.03
CA ARG A 196 -11.30 -11.08 -16.95
C ARG A 196 -12.40 -10.03 -17.11
N VAL A 197 -12.66 -9.26 -16.04
CA VAL A 197 -13.67 -8.21 -16.00
C VAL A 197 -13.33 -7.10 -17.00
N VAL A 198 -12.05 -6.70 -17.06
CA VAL A 198 -11.58 -5.61 -17.94
C VAL A 198 -10.98 -6.13 -19.25
N GLY A 199 -10.65 -7.43 -19.35
CA GLY A 199 -10.11 -8.07 -20.54
C GLY A 199 -8.65 -7.73 -20.86
N ARG A 200 -7.88 -7.27 -19.86
CA ARG A 200 -6.46 -6.90 -19.97
C ARG A 200 -5.70 -7.18 -18.68
N GLU A 201 -4.37 -7.12 -18.77
CA GLU A 201 -3.53 -7.10 -17.57
C GLU A 201 -3.68 -5.77 -16.83
N ILE A 202 -3.82 -5.86 -15.51
CA ILE A 202 -3.88 -4.72 -14.60
C ILE A 202 -2.84 -4.91 -13.50
N PRO A 203 -2.26 -3.82 -12.97
CA PRO A 203 -1.37 -3.92 -11.83
C PRO A 203 -2.17 -4.26 -10.56
N MET A 204 -1.55 -5.06 -9.72
CA MET A 204 -2.08 -5.49 -8.43
C MET A 204 -0.98 -5.35 -7.38
N LEU A 205 -1.25 -4.53 -6.36
CA LEU A 205 -0.41 -4.45 -5.17
C LEU A 205 -0.66 -5.68 -4.31
N CYS A 206 0.40 -6.44 -4.06
CA CYS A 206 0.44 -7.64 -3.23
C CYS A 206 1.15 -7.30 -1.91
N ILE A 207 0.52 -7.63 -0.79
CA ILE A 207 1.10 -7.53 0.56
C ILE A 207 0.94 -8.89 1.24
N ILE A 208 2.05 -9.54 1.55
CA ILE A 208 2.07 -10.95 1.96
C ILE A 208 2.91 -11.07 3.23
N ASP A 209 2.28 -11.47 4.34
CA ASP A 209 2.96 -11.75 5.61
C ASP A 209 2.79 -13.20 6.08
N ASP A 210 3.72 -13.63 6.93
CA ASP A 210 3.73 -14.93 7.62
C ASP A 210 3.28 -14.82 9.09
N GLY A 211 2.41 -13.86 9.41
CA GLY A 211 1.88 -13.64 10.75
C GLY A 211 0.93 -14.75 11.22
N CYS A 212 0.22 -14.52 12.32
CA CYS A 212 -0.70 -15.52 12.90
C CYS A 212 -1.96 -15.81 12.06
N GLY A 213 -2.28 -14.97 11.08
CA GLY A 213 -3.53 -15.01 10.32
C GLY A 213 -4.76 -14.64 11.17
N MET A 214 -5.94 -14.78 10.57
CA MET A 214 -7.23 -14.46 11.21
C MET A 214 -8.26 -15.57 11.00
N ASN A 215 -9.01 -15.88 12.06
CA ASN A 215 -10.21 -16.72 11.99
C ASN A 215 -11.42 -15.93 11.45
N HIS A 216 -12.57 -16.57 11.30
CA HIS A 216 -13.78 -15.92 10.74
C HIS A 216 -14.25 -14.71 11.57
N GLN A 217 -14.22 -14.79 12.90
CA GLN A 217 -14.66 -13.71 13.79
C GLN A 217 -13.68 -12.53 13.75
N GLU A 218 -12.38 -12.81 13.77
CA GLU A 218 -11.34 -11.79 13.60
C GLU A 218 -11.45 -11.12 12.22
N MET A 219 -11.79 -11.88 11.18
CA MET A 219 -12.04 -11.35 9.84
C MET A 219 -13.24 -10.41 9.80
N LEU A 220 -14.35 -10.79 10.45
CA LEU A 220 -15.54 -9.94 10.59
C LEU A 220 -15.21 -8.65 11.32
N GLN A 221 -14.47 -8.73 12.43
CA GLN A 221 -13.99 -7.55 13.16
C GLN A 221 -13.08 -6.68 12.28
N MET A 222 -12.18 -7.30 11.51
CA MET A 222 -11.25 -6.60 10.63
C MET A 222 -11.97 -5.82 9.55
N VAL A 223 -13.10 -6.30 9.00
CA VAL A 223 -13.87 -5.54 7.98
C VAL A 223 -14.93 -4.61 8.58
N SER A 224 -15.33 -4.81 9.84
CA SER A 224 -16.34 -3.98 10.52
C SER A 224 -15.84 -2.57 10.81
N PHE A 225 -16.73 -1.58 10.76
CA PHE A 225 -16.41 -0.18 11.05
C PHE A 225 -16.63 0.12 12.53
N GLY A 226 -15.54 0.40 13.25
CA GLY A 226 -15.57 0.61 14.69
C GLY A 226 -15.71 -0.72 15.44
N HIS A 227 -14.69 -1.08 16.21
CA HIS A 227 -14.74 -2.20 17.14
C HIS A 227 -14.22 -1.72 18.49
N LYS A 228 -14.76 -2.28 19.59
CA LYS A 228 -14.18 -2.06 20.91
C LYS A 228 -12.73 -2.55 20.89
N GLN A 229 -11.81 -1.72 21.38
CA GLN A 229 -10.47 -2.21 21.63
C GLN A 229 -10.53 -3.35 22.66
N PRO A 230 -9.65 -4.36 22.57
CA PRO A 230 -9.56 -5.38 23.60
C PRO A 230 -9.31 -4.74 24.97
N ASP A 231 -9.89 -5.31 26.03
CA ASP A 231 -9.71 -4.80 27.40
C ASP A 231 -8.24 -4.89 27.89
N ALA A 232 -7.42 -5.74 27.24
CA ALA A 232 -5.99 -5.84 27.49
C ALA A 232 -5.21 -4.97 26.49
N ASP A 233 -4.58 -3.89 26.99
CA ASP A 233 -3.65 -3.07 26.21
C ASP A 233 -2.33 -3.85 26.00
N ASP A 234 -2.01 -4.23 24.76
CA ASP A 234 -0.64 -4.64 24.41
C ASP A 234 0.17 -3.35 24.16
N PRO A 235 1.11 -2.98 25.06
CA PRO A 235 1.87 -1.73 24.93
C PRO A 235 2.77 -1.72 23.68
N ASN A 236 2.92 -2.84 22.97
CA ASN A 236 3.69 -2.92 21.74
C ASN A 236 2.82 -2.88 20.47
N ARG A 237 1.49 -2.84 20.60
CA ARG A 237 0.55 -2.83 19.47
C ARG A 237 0.40 -1.43 18.90
N ILE A 238 0.58 -1.30 17.58
CA ILE A 238 0.42 -0.03 16.86
C ILE A 238 -1.06 0.20 16.49
N GLY A 239 -1.75 -0.84 16.03
CA GLY A 239 -3.12 -0.77 15.54
C GLY A 239 -4.13 -0.55 16.66
N ARG A 240 -4.55 0.71 16.87
CA ARG A 240 -5.54 1.10 17.90
C ARG A 240 -6.89 1.56 17.32
N PHE A 241 -6.89 2.19 16.15
CA PHE A 241 -8.11 2.83 15.62
C PHE A 241 -9.12 1.89 14.94
N GLY A 242 -8.72 0.67 14.58
CA GLY A 242 -9.62 -0.31 13.94
C GLY A 242 -10.04 0.00 12.50
N ILE A 243 -9.44 1.01 11.87
CA ILE A 243 -9.79 1.46 10.51
C ILE A 243 -8.67 1.30 9.47
N GLY A 244 -7.42 1.05 9.91
CA GLY A 244 -6.21 1.10 9.09
C GLY A 244 -6.26 0.28 7.81
N PHE A 245 -6.76 -0.97 7.88
CA PHE A 245 -6.94 -1.79 6.67
C PHE A 245 -7.86 -1.12 5.64
N LYS A 246 -9.01 -0.58 6.06
CA LYS A 246 -10.01 -0.03 5.15
C LYS A 246 -9.52 1.28 4.53
N THR A 247 -8.97 2.18 5.34
CA THR A 247 -8.42 3.46 4.88
C THR A 247 -7.22 3.24 3.96
N GLY A 248 -6.32 2.32 4.33
CA GLY A 248 -5.16 1.96 3.51
C GLY A 248 -5.57 1.33 2.18
N ALA A 249 -6.46 0.34 2.19
CA ALA A 249 -6.89 -0.36 0.98
C ALA A 249 -7.61 0.58 0.01
N MET A 250 -8.59 1.34 0.52
CA MET A 250 -9.38 2.27 -0.30
C MET A 250 -8.61 3.51 -0.76
N LYS A 251 -7.44 3.81 -0.16
CA LYS A 251 -6.51 4.82 -0.70
C LYS A 251 -5.68 4.30 -1.86
N LEU A 252 -5.36 3.00 -1.89
CA LEU A 252 -4.40 2.45 -2.85
C LEU A 252 -5.08 1.91 -4.11
N GLY A 253 -6.33 1.45 -4.00
CA GLY A 253 -7.14 1.02 -5.12
C GLY A 253 -8.62 0.91 -4.78
N LYS A 254 -9.42 0.66 -5.81
CA LYS A 254 -10.89 0.57 -5.66
C LYS A 254 -11.34 -0.76 -5.05
N ASP A 255 -10.53 -1.81 -5.17
CA ASP A 255 -10.91 -3.15 -4.80
C ASP A 255 -9.75 -3.89 -4.12
N ALA A 256 -10.08 -4.60 -3.03
CA ALA A 256 -9.13 -5.34 -2.22
C ALA A 256 -9.69 -6.71 -1.81
N LEU A 257 -8.88 -7.75 -2.01
CA LEU A 257 -9.16 -9.11 -1.54
C LEU A 257 -8.15 -9.49 -0.48
N VAL A 258 -8.64 -9.96 0.66
CA VAL A 258 -7.82 -10.47 1.75
C VAL A 258 -8.02 -11.97 1.80
N LEU A 259 -6.92 -12.71 1.77
CA LEU A 259 -6.86 -14.14 2.00
C LEU A 259 -6.01 -14.36 3.26
N THR A 260 -6.55 -15.07 4.25
CA THR A 260 -5.86 -15.27 5.53
C THR A 260 -5.98 -16.71 6.00
N GLN A 261 -4.96 -17.20 6.68
CA GLN A 261 -4.86 -18.58 7.16
C GLN A 261 -4.31 -18.63 8.57
N THR A 262 -5.05 -19.29 9.46
CA THR A 262 -4.58 -19.75 10.77
C THR A 262 -4.25 -21.24 10.70
N THR A 263 -3.79 -21.82 11.80
CA THR A 263 -3.57 -23.27 11.91
C THR A 263 -4.85 -24.09 11.66
N ASN A 264 -6.01 -23.51 11.96
CA ASN A 264 -7.31 -24.20 12.04
C ASN A 264 -8.35 -23.67 11.04
N SER A 265 -8.10 -22.55 10.36
CA SER A 265 -9.08 -21.92 9.47
C SER A 265 -8.45 -21.17 8.32
N ARG A 266 -9.25 -20.92 7.28
CA ARG A 266 -8.89 -20.04 6.17
C ARG A 266 -10.09 -19.17 5.82
N SER A 267 -9.86 -17.89 5.61
CA SER A 267 -10.93 -16.95 5.25
C SER A 267 -10.52 -16.09 4.06
N ILE A 268 -11.52 -15.66 3.30
CA ILE A 268 -11.39 -14.66 2.26
C ILE A 268 -12.42 -13.57 2.56
N ALA A 269 -12.03 -12.31 2.52
CA ALA A 269 -12.98 -11.20 2.42
C ALA A 269 -12.68 -10.33 1.22
N PHE A 270 -13.72 -9.68 0.71
CA PHE A 270 -13.64 -8.86 -0.47
C PHE A 270 -14.25 -7.48 -0.22
N LEU A 271 -13.39 -6.47 -0.13
CA LEU A 271 -13.76 -5.07 0.06
C LEU A 271 -13.65 -4.37 -1.30
N SER A 272 -14.79 -4.06 -1.92
CA SER A 272 -14.82 -3.64 -3.33
C SER A 272 -15.78 -2.49 -3.56
N GLN A 273 -15.28 -1.41 -4.16
CA GLN A 273 -16.14 -0.34 -4.66
C GLN A 273 -16.90 -0.80 -5.91
N THR A 274 -16.26 -1.60 -6.78
CA THR A 274 -16.89 -2.10 -8.02
C THR A 274 -18.05 -3.04 -7.76
N LEU A 275 -17.95 -3.96 -6.79
CA LEU A 275 -19.04 -4.84 -6.38
C LEU A 275 -20.24 -4.05 -5.82
N ASN A 276 -19.97 -2.92 -5.18
CA ASN A 276 -20.98 -2.14 -4.45
C ASN A 276 -21.50 -0.94 -5.25
N GLU A 277 -21.10 -0.80 -6.51
CA GLU A 277 -21.61 0.24 -7.39
C GLU A 277 -23.13 0.07 -7.62
N GLY A 278 -23.89 1.13 -7.35
CA GLY A 278 -25.35 1.12 -7.50
C GLY A 278 -26.13 0.37 -6.41
N LYS A 279 -25.48 -0.12 -5.34
CA LYS A 279 -26.17 -0.73 -4.20
C LYS A 279 -26.59 0.32 -3.16
N ASP A 280 -27.69 0.05 -2.47
CA ASP A 280 -28.17 0.92 -1.38
C ASP A 280 -27.33 0.77 -0.11
N ASN A 281 -26.82 -0.44 0.15
CA ASN A 281 -26.03 -0.77 1.33
C ASN A 281 -24.71 -1.43 0.95
N LEU A 282 -23.67 -1.16 1.75
CA LEU A 282 -22.37 -1.78 1.61
C LEU A 282 -22.41 -3.28 1.92
N GLU A 283 -22.02 -4.10 0.94
CA GLU A 283 -21.84 -5.55 1.07
C GLU A 283 -20.35 -5.90 1.05
N ILE A 284 -19.94 -6.77 1.99
CA ILE A 284 -18.57 -7.29 2.08
C ILE A 284 -18.65 -8.82 2.07
N PRO A 285 -18.47 -9.49 0.92
CA PRO A 285 -18.49 -10.94 0.85
C PRO A 285 -17.35 -11.54 1.68
N ILE A 286 -17.70 -12.49 2.55
CA ILE A 286 -16.75 -13.29 3.33
C ILE A 286 -17.02 -14.77 3.11
N VAL A 287 -15.97 -15.54 2.88
CA VAL A 287 -16.03 -17.00 2.80
C VAL A 287 -14.97 -17.61 3.71
N SER A 288 -15.37 -18.56 4.55
CA SER A 288 -14.49 -19.19 5.51
C SER A 288 -14.57 -20.71 5.44
N TYR A 289 -13.43 -21.33 5.71
CA TYR A 289 -13.23 -22.77 5.79
C TYR A 289 -12.58 -23.08 7.13
N TYR A 290 -12.91 -24.23 7.71
CA TYR A 290 -12.24 -24.76 8.90
C TYR A 290 -11.47 -26.03 8.56
N ARG A 291 -10.43 -26.32 9.33
CA ARG A 291 -9.61 -27.51 9.16
C ARG A 291 -10.32 -28.70 9.81
N ASN A 292 -10.62 -29.72 9.01
CA ASN A 292 -11.10 -31.02 9.47
C ASN A 292 -10.09 -32.09 9.03
N GLY A 293 -9.27 -32.55 9.97
CA GLY A 293 -8.13 -33.43 9.67
C GLY A 293 -7.12 -32.78 8.71
N GLN A 294 -6.94 -33.38 7.53
CA GLN A 294 -6.00 -32.89 6.50
C GLN A 294 -6.64 -31.96 5.48
N PHE A 295 -7.97 -31.76 5.52
CA PHE A 295 -8.70 -30.99 4.53
C PHE A 295 -9.35 -29.74 5.14
N MET A 296 -9.59 -28.75 4.30
CA MET A 296 -10.38 -27.56 4.64
C MET A 296 -11.82 -27.81 4.22
N GLU A 297 -12.75 -27.75 5.17
CA GLU A 297 -14.18 -27.96 4.95
C GLU A 297 -14.97 -26.66 5.13
N LEU A 298 -16.12 -26.63 4.46
CA LEU A 298 -17.09 -25.54 4.56
C LEU A 298 -17.94 -25.70 5.83
N ASP A 299 -18.27 -24.59 6.48
CA ASP A 299 -19.32 -24.55 7.49
C ASP A 299 -20.70 -24.79 6.84
N LYS A 300 -21.23 -25.99 7.06
CA LYS A 300 -22.50 -26.45 6.49
C LYS A 300 -23.69 -25.62 6.97
N GLN A 301 -23.58 -24.90 8.08
CA GLN A 301 -24.68 -24.09 8.60
C GLN A 301 -25.01 -22.89 7.70
N ASN A 302 -24.08 -22.46 6.84
CA ASN A 302 -24.25 -21.24 6.03
C ASN A 302 -23.91 -21.44 4.54
N GLU A 303 -24.17 -22.63 4.00
CA GLU A 303 -23.77 -23.01 2.64
C GLU A 303 -24.33 -22.09 1.55
N THR A 304 -25.57 -21.61 1.70
CA THR A 304 -26.21 -20.69 0.74
C THR A 304 -25.50 -19.34 0.69
N LEU A 305 -25.24 -18.72 1.85
CA LEU A 305 -24.52 -17.45 1.94
C LEU A 305 -23.09 -17.60 1.43
N PHE A 306 -22.43 -18.72 1.77
CA PHE A 306 -21.11 -19.02 1.26
C PHE A 306 -21.07 -19.10 -0.27
N LYS A 307 -22.01 -19.83 -0.89
CA LYS A 307 -22.10 -19.94 -2.35
C LYS A 307 -22.36 -18.59 -3.01
N HIS A 308 -23.23 -17.77 -2.40
CA HIS A 308 -23.49 -16.41 -2.84
C HIS A 308 -22.22 -15.54 -2.80
N ASN A 309 -21.54 -15.49 -1.66
CA ASN A 309 -20.34 -14.70 -1.46
C ASN A 309 -19.19 -15.15 -2.37
N LEU A 310 -19.00 -16.47 -2.52
CA LEU A 310 -18.00 -17.01 -3.43
C LEU A 310 -18.31 -16.68 -4.90
N LYS A 311 -19.59 -16.68 -5.29
CA LYS A 311 -20.00 -16.25 -6.63
C LYS A 311 -19.65 -14.79 -6.85
N ALA A 312 -20.01 -13.91 -5.91
CA ALA A 312 -19.69 -12.48 -5.98
C ALA A 312 -18.17 -12.25 -6.11
N ILE A 313 -17.34 -12.91 -5.30
CA ILE A 313 -15.89 -12.82 -5.38
C ILE A 313 -15.38 -13.24 -6.77
N LYS A 314 -15.86 -14.35 -7.33
CA LYS A 314 -15.42 -14.83 -8.65
C LYS A 314 -15.86 -13.95 -9.81
N GLU A 315 -16.98 -13.26 -9.67
CA GLU A 315 -17.58 -12.43 -10.72
C GLU A 315 -16.92 -11.04 -10.77
N PHE A 316 -16.63 -10.46 -9.60
CA PHE A 316 -16.14 -9.09 -9.47
C PHE A 316 -14.66 -8.96 -9.14
N SER A 317 -13.93 -10.06 -8.92
CA SER A 317 -12.47 -10.04 -8.71
C SER A 317 -11.71 -10.74 -9.85
N PRO A 318 -10.41 -10.43 -10.04
CA PRO A 318 -9.53 -11.18 -10.93
C PRO A 318 -9.31 -12.65 -10.51
N PHE A 319 -9.77 -13.04 -9.31
CA PHE A 319 -9.50 -14.34 -8.72
C PHE A 319 -10.59 -15.36 -9.05
N ASP A 320 -10.22 -16.40 -9.78
CA ASP A 320 -11.04 -17.60 -9.91
C ASP A 320 -10.60 -18.71 -8.94
N LYS A 321 -11.23 -19.89 -9.04
CA LYS A 321 -10.90 -21.03 -8.17
C LYS A 321 -9.42 -21.44 -8.28
N TYR A 322 -8.82 -21.35 -9.47
CA TYR A 322 -7.43 -21.72 -9.69
C TYR A 322 -6.49 -20.68 -9.08
N PHE A 323 -6.74 -19.39 -9.29
CA PHE A 323 -5.94 -18.33 -8.69
C PHE A 323 -6.03 -18.32 -7.16
N ILE A 324 -7.23 -18.50 -6.60
CA ILE A 324 -7.39 -18.65 -5.14
C ILE A 324 -6.56 -19.85 -4.66
N GLY A 325 -6.66 -21.00 -5.33
CA GLY A 325 -5.87 -22.20 -4.99
C GLY A 325 -4.35 -21.98 -5.09
N GLN A 326 -3.89 -21.26 -6.12
CA GLN A 326 -2.49 -20.89 -6.30
C GLN A 326 -1.99 -20.00 -5.17
N LYS A 327 -2.75 -18.94 -4.82
CA LYS A 327 -2.37 -18.02 -3.73
C LYS A 327 -2.44 -18.69 -2.36
N VAL A 328 -3.36 -19.63 -2.18
CA VAL A 328 -3.42 -20.49 -1.01
C VAL A 328 -2.15 -21.34 -0.86
N GLY A 329 -1.60 -21.85 -1.96
CA GLY A 329 -0.36 -22.64 -1.94
C GLY A 329 0.87 -21.86 -1.50
N LEU A 330 0.79 -20.52 -1.41
CA LEU A 330 1.86 -19.68 -0.88
C LEU A 330 1.94 -19.72 0.64
N PHE A 331 0.83 -20.03 1.34
CA PHE A 331 0.94 -20.45 2.73
C PHE A 331 1.62 -21.81 2.71
N SER A 332 2.81 -21.90 3.30
CA SER A 332 3.47 -23.20 3.50
C SER A 332 2.52 -24.21 4.14
N LYS A 333 2.79 -25.51 4.01
CA LYS A 333 1.83 -26.58 4.37
C LYS A 333 1.15 -26.41 5.74
N ASP A 334 1.88 -25.91 6.73
CA ASP A 334 1.39 -25.60 8.08
C ASP A 334 1.63 -24.12 8.46
N GLY A 335 1.85 -23.26 7.46
CA GLY A 335 2.07 -21.84 7.64
C GLY A 335 0.79 -21.09 7.96
N THR A 336 0.94 -20.05 8.76
CA THR A 336 -0.07 -19.02 8.99
C THR A 336 0.32 -17.74 8.25
N GLY A 337 -0.64 -16.84 8.05
CA GLY A 337 -0.34 -15.54 7.47
C GLY A 337 -1.54 -14.85 6.86
N THR A 338 -1.28 -13.68 6.27
CA THR A 338 -2.28 -12.90 5.55
C THR A 338 -1.71 -12.39 4.24
N HIS A 339 -2.47 -12.57 3.15
CA HIS A 339 -2.20 -12.03 1.83
C HIS A 339 -3.29 -11.03 1.47
N ILE A 340 -2.89 -9.82 1.11
CA ILE A 340 -3.78 -8.74 0.69
C ILE A 340 -3.43 -8.39 -0.75
N TYR A 341 -4.46 -8.34 -1.59
CA TYR A 341 -4.36 -8.04 -3.01
C TYR A 341 -5.23 -6.83 -3.32
N ILE A 342 -4.64 -5.73 -3.78
CA ILE A 342 -5.34 -4.50 -4.10
C ILE A 342 -5.14 -4.21 -5.59
N TRP A 343 -6.22 -3.95 -6.32
CA TRP A 343 -6.18 -3.63 -7.74
C TRP A 343 -7.11 -2.47 -8.07
N ASN A 344 -7.20 -2.12 -9.36
CA ASN A 344 -7.80 -0.87 -9.80
C ASN A 344 -7.15 0.30 -9.04
N LEU A 345 -5.81 0.32 -9.10
CA LEU A 345 -4.95 1.25 -8.39
C LEU A 345 -5.21 2.69 -8.81
N ASP A 346 -4.93 3.62 -7.91
CA ASP A 346 -5.07 5.06 -8.16
C ASP A 346 -4.34 5.50 -9.44
N GLU A 347 -5.09 6.07 -10.37
CA GLU A 347 -4.61 6.54 -11.67
C GLU A 347 -3.96 7.94 -11.56
N TRP A 348 -2.98 8.21 -12.41
CA TRP A 348 -2.34 9.51 -12.62
C TRP A 348 -2.29 9.78 -14.12
N GLY A 349 -3.34 10.41 -14.64
CA GLY A 349 -3.55 10.56 -16.08
C GLY A 349 -3.61 9.18 -16.76
N PRO A 350 -2.80 8.90 -17.80
CA PRO A 350 -2.78 7.59 -18.45
C PRO A 350 -1.97 6.51 -17.68
N ASN A 351 -1.37 6.88 -16.54
CA ASN A 351 -0.51 6.02 -15.73
C ASN A 351 -1.12 5.79 -14.34
N TYR A 352 -0.33 5.25 -13.40
CA TYR A 352 -0.69 5.08 -11.99
C TYR A 352 0.08 6.05 -11.08
N SER A 353 -0.51 6.39 -9.94
CA SER A 353 0.10 7.23 -8.91
C SER A 353 1.36 6.60 -8.29
N LEU A 354 1.43 5.27 -8.29
CA LEU A 354 2.62 4.49 -7.97
C LEU A 354 3.34 4.05 -9.25
N GLN A 355 4.67 4.06 -9.18
CA GLN A 355 5.60 3.46 -10.15
C GLN A 355 6.28 2.29 -9.47
N TRP A 356 6.70 1.29 -10.23
CA TRP A 356 7.42 0.17 -9.68
C TRP A 356 8.50 -0.31 -10.65
N GLU A 357 9.62 -0.72 -10.06
CA GLU A 357 10.78 -1.25 -10.76
C GLU A 357 11.09 -2.62 -10.19
N SER A 358 11.09 -3.64 -11.04
CA SER A 358 11.42 -5.00 -10.62
C SER A 358 12.91 -5.08 -10.25
N GLY A 359 13.23 -5.71 -9.12
CA GLY A 359 14.62 -6.04 -8.80
C GLY A 359 15.15 -7.11 -9.74
N ILE A 360 16.41 -7.00 -10.18
CA ILE A 360 17.03 -8.06 -10.99
C ILE A 360 17.33 -9.25 -10.07
N THR A 361 16.72 -10.39 -10.36
CA THR A 361 17.03 -11.67 -9.69
C THR A 361 18.33 -12.23 -10.26
N GLY A 362 19.45 -11.93 -9.57
CA GLY A 362 20.74 -12.49 -9.97
C GLY A 362 21.91 -11.72 -9.36
N GLY A 363 22.20 -11.96 -8.07
CA GLY A 363 23.48 -11.81 -7.36
C GLY A 363 24.27 -10.49 -7.41
N SER A 364 23.99 -9.58 -8.34
CA SER A 364 24.65 -8.31 -8.51
C SER A 364 23.84 -7.22 -7.81
N SER A 365 24.52 -6.47 -6.96
CA SER A 365 23.94 -5.48 -6.04
C SER A 365 23.42 -4.21 -6.70
N PHE A 366 23.36 -4.13 -8.03
CA PHE A 366 23.20 -2.85 -8.74
C PHE A 366 21.75 -2.44 -9.03
N HIS A 367 20.77 -3.35 -8.96
CA HIS A 367 19.35 -3.01 -9.17
C HIS A 367 18.45 -3.65 -8.12
N GLN A 368 18.27 -2.94 -6.99
CA GLN A 368 17.28 -3.29 -5.97
C GLN A 368 15.92 -2.74 -6.42
N GLY A 369 14.91 -3.59 -6.55
CA GLY A 369 13.58 -3.15 -6.96
C GLY A 369 12.94 -2.19 -5.95
N ASP A 370 12.05 -1.32 -6.40
CA ASP A 370 11.37 -0.33 -5.56
C ASP A 370 9.94 -0.02 -6.03
N ILE A 371 9.15 0.57 -5.15
CA ILE A 371 7.85 1.18 -5.45
C ILE A 371 7.97 2.67 -5.13
N LEU A 372 7.77 3.51 -6.14
CA LEU A 372 7.95 4.94 -6.06
C LEU A 372 6.61 5.68 -6.18
N ILE A 373 6.45 6.80 -5.48
CA ILE A 373 5.37 7.75 -5.76
C ILE A 373 5.74 8.51 -7.03
N ARG A 374 4.90 8.42 -8.07
CA ARG A 374 5.16 9.00 -9.40
C ARG A 374 5.48 10.48 -9.37
N SER A 375 4.81 11.23 -8.49
CA SER A 375 4.97 12.69 -8.43
C SER A 375 6.38 13.09 -7.98
N ARG A 376 7.09 12.22 -7.24
CA ARG A 376 8.39 12.49 -6.60
C ARG A 376 8.47 13.86 -5.92
N ARG A 377 7.32 14.35 -5.46
CA ARG A 377 7.23 15.68 -4.82
C ARG A 377 7.92 15.59 -3.48
N VAL A 378 9.02 16.33 -3.37
CA VAL A 378 9.69 16.57 -2.09
C VAL A 378 8.81 17.46 -1.24
N ARG A 379 8.79 17.15 0.04
CA ARG A 379 7.95 17.85 0.99
C ARG A 379 8.66 19.07 1.55
N ALA A 380 7.89 20.14 1.67
CA ALA A 380 8.40 21.40 2.19
C ALA A 380 8.72 21.25 3.69
N ARG A 381 9.95 21.61 4.06
CA ARG A 381 10.41 21.68 5.44
C ARG A 381 11.07 23.04 5.65
N PRO A 382 10.93 23.70 6.82
CA PRO A 382 11.68 24.92 7.11
C PRO A 382 13.19 24.68 6.95
N GLY A 383 13.91 25.59 6.30
CA GLY A 383 15.35 25.44 6.07
C GLY A 383 15.72 24.25 5.16
N GLN A 384 14.78 23.69 4.38
CA GLN A 384 15.10 22.58 3.48
C GLN A 384 16.11 23.00 2.41
N MET A 385 17.20 22.26 2.32
CA MET A 385 18.27 22.53 1.36
C MET A 385 18.17 21.67 0.11
N THR A 386 17.78 20.41 0.29
CA THR A 386 17.79 19.41 -0.77
C THR A 386 16.41 19.22 -1.41
N GLN A 387 16.42 19.00 -2.72
CA GLN A 387 15.27 18.52 -3.50
C GLN A 387 15.35 17.01 -3.72
N MET A 388 16.15 16.30 -2.93
CA MET A 388 16.25 14.84 -2.95
C MET A 388 16.06 14.32 -1.53
N VAL A 389 14.82 13.97 -1.21
CA VAL A 389 14.48 13.25 0.03
C VAL A 389 13.82 11.93 -0.36
N PRO A 390 14.60 10.85 -0.52
CA PRO A 390 14.06 9.56 -0.95
C PRO A 390 12.93 9.05 -0.06
N LEU A 391 12.95 9.35 1.26
CA LEU A 391 11.86 8.99 2.17
C LEU A 391 10.48 9.48 1.69
N ASP A 392 10.40 10.60 0.98
CA ASP A 392 9.12 11.18 0.53
C ASP A 392 8.48 10.38 -0.61
N TYR A 393 9.26 9.63 -1.39
CA TYR A 393 8.80 9.03 -2.64
C TYR A 393 9.33 7.62 -2.96
N SER A 394 10.29 7.09 -2.21
CA SER A 394 10.79 5.70 -2.31
C SER A 394 10.30 4.86 -1.14
N LEU A 395 9.49 3.82 -1.44
CA LEU A 395 8.93 2.95 -0.41
C LEU A 395 10.06 2.23 0.33
N ARG A 396 11.08 1.76 -0.41
CA ARG A 396 12.27 1.16 0.18
C ARG A 396 12.90 2.10 1.21
N SER A 397 13.19 3.34 0.84
CA SER A 397 13.86 4.32 1.72
C SER A 397 13.03 4.61 2.97
N TYR A 398 11.71 4.71 2.84
CA TYR A 398 10.81 4.87 3.98
C TYR A 398 10.83 3.66 4.93
N LEU A 399 10.74 2.45 4.38
CA LEU A 399 10.72 1.21 5.17
C LEU A 399 12.05 0.89 5.84
N GLU A 400 13.15 1.50 5.43
CA GLU A 400 14.43 1.37 6.14
C GLU A 400 14.34 1.92 7.57
N VAL A 401 13.60 3.01 7.77
CA VAL A 401 13.57 3.76 9.03
C VAL A 401 12.21 3.70 9.73
N ILE A 402 11.23 2.99 9.16
CA ILE A 402 9.85 2.94 9.67
C ILE A 402 9.72 2.45 11.12
N PHE A 403 10.67 1.62 11.59
CA PHE A 403 10.69 1.09 12.95
C PHE A 403 11.96 1.49 13.70
N LEU A 404 11.78 1.86 14.97
CA LEU A 404 12.87 2.19 15.89
C LEU A 404 13.78 0.98 16.17
N ASP A 405 13.16 -0.18 16.46
CA ASP A 405 13.83 -1.48 16.60
C ASP A 405 13.25 -2.45 15.55
N PRO A 406 13.78 -2.46 14.32
CA PRO A 406 13.24 -3.29 13.25
C PRO A 406 13.51 -4.77 13.53
N ARG A 407 12.45 -5.60 13.53
CA ARG A 407 12.52 -7.06 13.74
C ARG A 407 12.00 -7.89 12.56
N ILE A 408 10.94 -7.42 11.91
CA ILE A 408 10.39 -8.04 10.71
C ILE A 408 11.34 -7.85 9.52
N LYS A 409 11.48 -8.86 8.65
CA LYS A 409 12.19 -8.73 7.37
C LYS A 409 11.20 -8.23 6.31
N ILE A 410 11.43 -7.04 5.77
CA ILE A 410 10.57 -6.47 4.73
C ILE A 410 11.24 -6.61 3.36
N TYR A 411 10.47 -7.05 2.36
CA TYR A 411 10.90 -7.18 0.98
C TYR A 411 10.05 -6.27 0.11
N VAL A 412 10.67 -5.49 -0.77
CA VAL A 412 9.99 -4.66 -1.78
C VAL A 412 10.44 -5.13 -3.16
N GLN A 413 9.49 -5.46 -4.04
CA GLN A 413 9.76 -5.93 -5.40
C GLN A 413 10.80 -7.08 -5.43
N GLY A 414 10.62 -8.06 -4.53
CA GLY A 414 11.48 -9.24 -4.38
C GLY A 414 12.83 -9.01 -3.67
N SER A 415 13.20 -7.76 -3.37
CA SER A 415 14.49 -7.42 -2.76
C SER A 415 14.34 -6.98 -1.30
N GLN A 416 15.12 -7.56 -0.39
CA GLN A 416 15.07 -7.23 1.04
C GLN A 416 15.42 -5.75 1.27
N VAL A 417 14.63 -5.07 2.09
CA VAL A 417 14.92 -3.72 2.60
C VAL A 417 15.93 -3.84 3.74
N LYS A 418 17.01 -3.05 3.67
CA LYS A 418 18.05 -3.02 4.70
C LYS A 418 17.63 -2.04 5.81
N SER A 419 16.87 -2.53 6.79
CA SER A 419 16.42 -1.70 7.90
C SER A 419 17.59 -1.02 8.64
N ARG A 420 17.43 0.27 8.92
CA ARG A 420 18.41 1.14 9.59
C ARG A 420 17.84 1.58 10.94
N PRO A 421 18.28 0.99 12.07
CA PRO A 421 17.97 1.55 13.38
C PRO A 421 18.70 2.89 13.55
N LEU A 422 18.03 4.00 13.24
CA LEU A 422 18.66 5.32 13.07
C LEU A 422 19.55 5.72 14.25
N ALA A 423 19.05 5.61 15.48
CA ALA A 423 19.81 5.96 16.70
C ALA A 423 21.14 5.19 16.83
N ARG A 424 21.22 3.97 16.29
CA ARG A 424 22.44 3.12 16.33
C ARG A 424 23.38 3.40 15.15
N SER A 425 22.94 4.18 14.18
CA SER A 425 23.70 4.53 12.96
C SER A 425 24.34 5.93 13.04
N LEU A 426 24.27 6.57 14.20
CA LEU A 426 24.81 7.92 14.42
C LEU A 426 26.29 7.87 14.83
N ASN A 427 26.99 8.94 14.51
CA ASN A 427 28.35 9.28 14.93
C ASN A 427 28.30 10.44 15.92
N ARG A 428 29.24 10.51 16.87
CA ARG A 428 29.26 11.54 17.93
C ARG A 428 27.94 11.57 18.71
N THR A 429 27.45 10.39 19.03
CA THR A 429 26.13 10.23 19.64
C THR A 429 26.09 10.85 21.04
N VAL A 430 25.07 11.67 21.28
CA VAL A 430 24.74 12.24 22.58
C VAL A 430 23.34 11.80 22.97
N VAL A 431 23.18 11.31 24.20
CA VAL A 431 21.88 10.94 24.77
C VAL A 431 21.50 11.99 25.80
N GLU A 432 20.43 12.72 25.52
CA GLU A 432 19.87 13.77 26.37
C GLU A 432 18.59 13.24 27.03
N ASN A 433 18.57 13.24 28.36
CA ASN A 433 17.39 12.90 29.15
C ASN A 433 16.69 14.19 29.60
N GLY A 434 15.36 14.16 29.61
CA GLY A 434 14.53 15.29 30.02
C GLY A 434 13.25 14.84 30.68
N THR A 435 12.49 15.83 31.15
CA THR A 435 11.13 15.65 31.64
C THR A 435 10.26 16.70 30.98
N ILE A 436 9.17 16.26 30.35
CA ILE A 436 8.18 17.13 29.70
C ILE A 436 6.84 16.78 30.31
N MET A 437 6.14 17.77 30.89
CA MET A 437 4.85 17.55 31.55
C MET A 437 4.87 16.40 32.56
N GLY A 438 5.96 16.29 33.34
CA GLY A 438 6.14 15.23 34.36
C GLY A 438 6.52 13.84 33.81
N LYS A 439 6.64 13.68 32.49
CA LYS A 439 6.98 12.41 31.82
C LYS A 439 8.43 12.41 31.34
N LEU A 440 9.12 11.31 31.58
CA LEU A 440 10.50 11.12 31.13
C LEU A 440 10.57 10.98 29.61
N VAL A 441 11.51 11.68 29.00
CA VAL A 441 11.83 11.59 27.58
C VAL A 441 13.33 11.42 27.39
N GLN A 442 13.71 10.71 26.33
CA GLN A 442 15.10 10.49 25.97
C GLN A 442 15.29 10.77 24.47
N LEU A 443 16.17 11.71 24.16
CA LEU A 443 16.55 12.07 22.81
C LEU A 443 17.96 11.56 22.54
N THR A 444 18.15 10.88 21.42
CA THR A 444 19.47 10.54 20.89
C THR A 444 19.80 11.45 19.72
N LEU A 445 20.85 12.25 19.82
CA LEU A 445 21.36 13.13 18.76
C LEU A 445 22.70 12.62 18.25
N GLY A 446 23.00 12.88 16.99
CA GLY A 446 24.29 12.56 16.39
C GLY A 446 24.33 12.90 14.90
N CYS A 447 25.50 12.74 14.28
CA CYS A 447 25.68 12.96 12.84
C CYS A 447 25.56 11.65 12.06
N ASN A 448 25.02 11.71 10.84
CA ASN A 448 24.96 10.57 9.93
C ASN A 448 25.56 10.92 8.57
N GLN A 449 26.42 10.03 8.04
CA GLN A 449 27.10 10.27 6.75
C GLN A 449 26.15 10.40 5.57
N LEU A 450 25.14 9.52 5.47
CA LEU A 450 24.19 9.54 4.35
C LEU A 450 23.39 10.84 4.39
N GLU A 451 22.88 11.20 5.57
CA GLU A 451 22.11 12.43 5.73
C GLU A 451 22.97 13.67 5.46
N TRP A 452 24.26 13.64 5.83
CA TRP A 452 25.20 14.70 5.48
C TRP A 452 25.39 14.81 3.96
N GLU A 453 25.62 13.71 3.26
CA GLU A 453 25.81 13.68 1.80
C GLU A 453 24.57 14.22 1.06
N GLU A 454 23.39 13.83 1.51
CA GLU A 454 22.11 14.26 0.92
C GLU A 454 21.67 15.67 1.35
N ALA A 455 22.43 16.32 2.23
CA ALA A 455 22.08 17.60 2.84
C ALA A 455 20.74 17.57 3.60
N ASN A 456 20.47 16.43 4.26
CA ASN A 456 19.36 16.17 5.14
C ASN A 456 19.77 16.33 6.61
N CYS A 457 18.78 16.55 7.49
CA CYS A 457 18.97 16.60 8.94
C CYS A 457 17.61 16.59 9.64
N GLY A 458 17.54 16.62 10.95
CA GLY A 458 16.29 16.80 11.72
C GLY A 458 15.94 15.60 12.59
N ILE A 459 14.79 15.70 13.26
CA ILE A 459 14.38 14.77 14.31
C ILE A 459 13.36 13.74 13.79
N PHE A 460 13.54 12.48 14.16
CA PHE A 460 12.64 11.37 13.90
C PHE A 460 11.90 11.00 15.19
N LEU A 461 10.57 11.11 15.16
CA LEU A 461 9.70 10.83 16.30
C LEU A 461 9.05 9.46 16.09
N TYR A 462 9.20 8.56 17.05
CA TYR A 462 8.58 7.25 17.04
C TYR A 462 7.48 7.16 18.10
N TRP A 463 6.43 6.40 17.82
CA TRP A 463 5.35 6.08 18.75
C TRP A 463 5.06 4.57 18.67
N HIS A 464 5.09 3.87 19.79
CA HIS A 464 5.19 2.41 19.92
C HIS A 464 6.27 1.79 19.00
N GLY A 465 7.41 2.50 18.87
CA GLY A 465 8.51 2.13 17.98
C GLY A 465 8.20 2.23 16.47
N ARG A 466 7.07 2.85 16.08
CA ARG A 466 6.67 3.15 14.70
C ARG A 466 6.92 4.63 14.40
N LEU A 467 7.60 4.94 13.29
CA LEU A 467 7.90 6.32 12.89
C LEU A 467 6.61 7.11 12.67
N ILE A 468 6.36 8.12 13.48
CA ILE A 468 5.27 9.06 13.20
C ILE A 468 5.82 10.11 12.26
N GLU A 469 5.32 10.05 11.04
CA GLU A 469 5.45 11.15 10.10
C GLU A 469 4.75 12.36 10.71
N LEU A 470 5.27 13.57 10.48
CA LEU A 470 4.71 14.78 11.06
C LEU A 470 4.01 15.58 9.98
N THR A 471 2.89 16.17 10.33
CA THR A 471 2.21 17.19 9.53
C THR A 471 1.96 18.34 10.47
N ILE A 472 2.44 19.54 10.15
CA ILE A 472 2.11 20.74 10.92
C ILE A 472 1.41 21.70 9.97
N TYR A 473 0.23 22.14 10.37
CA TYR A 473 -0.42 23.28 9.76
C TYR A 473 0.21 24.54 10.35
N SER A 474 0.98 25.29 9.56
CA SER A 474 1.30 26.68 9.92
C SER A 474 0.17 27.57 9.44
N ILE A 475 -0.42 28.34 10.35
CA ILE A 475 -1.54 29.27 10.09
C ILE A 475 -1.01 30.67 9.69
N ALA A 476 0.31 30.88 9.64
CA ALA A 476 0.91 32.22 9.56
C ALA A 476 1.21 32.71 8.13
N ALA A 477 0.99 31.90 7.10
CA ALA A 477 1.07 32.31 5.71
C ALA A 477 0.24 31.32 4.89
N ASP A 478 -0.30 31.71 3.74
CA ASP A 478 -1.06 30.86 2.80
C ASP A 478 -0.23 29.70 2.18
N MET A 479 0.52 28.96 3.00
CA MET A 479 1.45 27.92 2.60
C MET A 479 1.43 26.80 3.66
N VAL A 480 0.76 25.70 3.31
CA VAL A 480 0.72 24.46 4.11
C VAL A 480 2.10 23.80 4.05
N ILE A 481 2.86 23.86 5.15
CA ILE A 481 4.17 23.20 5.27
C ILE A 481 3.98 21.77 5.79
N LEU A 482 3.83 20.81 4.87
CA LEU A 482 3.76 19.38 5.21
C LEU A 482 5.17 18.83 5.49
N SER A 483 5.72 19.02 6.70
CA SER A 483 7.06 18.51 7.04
C SER A 483 7.04 17.05 7.52
N GLN A 484 7.24 16.11 6.59
CA GLN A 484 7.19 14.67 6.87
C GLN A 484 8.57 14.06 7.17
N ALA A 485 8.76 13.39 8.32
CA ALA A 485 10.08 13.01 8.84
C ALA A 485 11.08 14.20 8.87
N TYR A 486 12.29 14.03 9.41
CA TYR A 486 13.27 15.13 9.46
C TYR A 486 12.73 16.41 10.10
N LYS A 487 12.03 16.29 11.23
CA LYS A 487 11.42 17.43 11.91
C LYS A 487 12.47 18.47 12.26
N ARG A 488 12.30 19.66 11.70
CA ARG A 488 13.15 20.83 11.94
C ARG A 488 12.77 21.46 13.28
N VAL A 489 13.76 21.67 14.13
CA VAL A 489 13.61 22.29 15.46
C VAL A 489 14.78 23.24 15.70
N GLY A 490 14.59 24.22 16.58
CA GLY A 490 15.62 25.21 16.93
C GLY A 490 16.18 25.94 15.70
N SER A 491 17.49 26.18 15.72
CA SER A 491 18.25 26.82 14.65
C SER A 491 18.16 26.12 13.29
N MET A 492 17.89 24.81 13.24
CA MET A 492 17.72 24.06 11.98
C MET A 492 16.54 24.56 11.14
N MET A 493 15.56 25.23 11.74
CA MET A 493 14.42 25.79 11.00
C MET A 493 14.81 26.99 10.14
N HIS A 494 15.81 27.76 10.58
CA HIS A 494 16.23 29.01 9.95
C HIS A 494 17.48 28.83 9.07
N ASN A 495 18.36 27.89 9.44
CA ASN A 495 19.56 27.57 8.68
C ASN A 495 19.81 26.06 8.66
N GLY A 496 19.29 25.39 7.62
CA GLY A 496 19.45 23.95 7.45
C GLY A 496 20.91 23.50 7.28
N ASP A 497 21.79 24.37 6.77
CA ASP A 497 23.20 24.03 6.51
C ASP A 497 23.98 23.81 7.81
N ARG A 498 23.70 24.61 8.85
CA ARG A 498 24.25 24.37 10.20
C ARG A 498 23.84 23.04 10.78
N GLY A 499 22.61 22.62 10.47
CA GLY A 499 22.07 21.35 10.94
C GLY A 499 22.49 20.15 10.09
N ARG A 500 23.19 20.33 8.97
CA ARG A 500 23.42 19.29 7.96
C ARG A 500 23.93 18.00 8.58
N GLY A 501 23.38 16.86 8.15
CA GLY A 501 23.71 15.53 8.66
C GLY A 501 23.36 15.24 10.11
N VAL A 502 22.90 16.21 10.90
CA VAL A 502 22.47 15.99 12.28
C VAL A 502 21.09 15.34 12.30
N VAL A 503 21.00 14.22 13.00
CA VAL A 503 19.78 13.45 13.18
C VAL A 503 19.47 13.33 14.66
N GLY A 504 18.22 13.57 15.02
CA GLY A 504 17.68 13.23 16.33
C GLY A 504 16.73 12.06 16.24
N VAL A 505 16.69 11.21 17.26
CA VAL A 505 15.78 10.08 17.36
C VAL A 505 15.18 10.04 18.77
N ILE A 506 13.85 10.01 18.84
CA ILE A 506 13.10 10.00 20.10
C ILE A 506 11.88 9.08 19.99
N ASP A 507 11.60 8.32 21.05
CA ASP A 507 10.33 7.61 21.23
C ASP A 507 9.42 8.42 22.16
N VAL A 508 8.29 8.89 21.63
CA VAL A 508 7.33 9.75 22.32
C VAL A 508 6.11 8.98 22.84
N THR A 509 6.15 7.65 22.86
CA THR A 509 5.04 6.78 23.31
C THR A 509 4.45 7.22 24.64
N ASN A 510 5.29 7.30 25.68
CA ASN A 510 4.83 7.63 27.02
C ASN A 510 4.33 9.07 27.10
N LEU A 511 4.97 9.98 26.36
CA LEU A 511 4.61 11.40 26.34
C LEU A 511 3.20 11.61 25.74
N MET A 512 2.92 10.94 24.62
CA MET A 512 1.71 11.13 23.80
C MET A 512 0.52 10.26 24.18
N ALA A 513 0.66 9.40 25.20
CA ALA A 513 -0.42 8.60 25.76
C ALA A 513 -1.00 9.25 27.02
N GLU A 514 -2.32 9.30 27.18
CA GLU A 514 -2.98 9.70 28.43
C GLU A 514 -3.46 8.52 29.25
N ASP A 515 -3.60 8.72 30.56
CA ASP A 515 -4.05 7.70 31.51
C ASP A 515 -5.50 7.23 31.26
N ASN A 516 -6.29 8.02 30.53
CA ASN A 516 -7.66 7.71 30.14
C ASN A 516 -7.76 6.90 28.81
N GLY A 517 -6.62 6.54 28.20
CA GLY A 517 -6.55 5.84 26.91
C GLY A 517 -6.63 6.75 25.67
N HIS A 518 -6.76 8.07 25.86
CA HIS A 518 -6.63 9.06 24.78
C HIS A 518 -5.18 9.11 24.28
N VAL A 519 -5.01 9.30 22.97
CA VAL A 519 -3.70 9.41 22.32
C VAL A 519 -3.66 10.62 21.40
N TRP A 520 -2.58 11.38 21.49
CA TRP A 520 -2.39 12.61 20.71
C TRP A 520 -1.91 12.36 19.27
N VAL A 521 -2.00 11.13 18.77
CA VAL A 521 -1.60 10.75 17.40
C VAL A 521 -2.82 10.79 16.48
N HIS A 522 -2.68 11.36 15.27
CA HIS A 522 -3.74 11.34 14.27
C HIS A 522 -4.09 9.91 13.83
N ASN A 523 -5.34 9.68 13.42
CA ASN A 523 -5.83 8.37 13.01
C ASN A 523 -5.09 7.78 11.78
N ASN A 524 -4.49 8.62 10.94
CA ASN A 524 -3.66 8.22 9.81
C ASN A 524 -2.20 7.91 10.20
N LYS A 525 -1.84 8.11 11.48
CA LYS A 525 -0.50 7.91 12.05
C LYS A 525 0.61 8.71 11.33
N GLN A 526 0.24 9.82 10.67
CA GLN A 526 1.14 10.73 9.97
C GLN A 526 1.19 12.13 10.60
N GLY A 527 0.89 12.23 11.91
CA GLY A 527 1.15 13.41 12.70
C GLY A 527 0.61 13.30 14.13
N PHE A 528 0.86 14.33 14.93
CA PHE A 528 0.23 14.52 16.23
C PHE A 528 -0.80 15.65 16.14
N GLN A 529 -1.81 15.55 16.98
CA GLN A 529 -2.78 16.61 17.19
C GLN A 529 -2.08 17.82 17.83
N ASP A 530 -2.53 19.02 17.47
CA ASP A 530 -2.03 20.25 18.07
C ASP A 530 -2.47 20.33 19.54
N CYS A 531 -1.50 20.31 20.45
CA CYS A 531 -1.70 20.27 21.90
C CYS A 531 -0.48 20.81 22.64
N GLU A 532 -0.68 21.23 23.90
CA GLU A 532 0.37 21.77 24.78
C GLU A 532 1.56 20.80 24.91
N VAL A 533 1.28 19.51 25.10
CA VAL A 533 2.31 18.47 25.25
C VAL A 533 3.22 18.40 24.01
N TYR A 534 2.63 18.52 22.81
CA TYR A 534 3.40 18.52 21.57
C TYR A 534 4.19 19.82 21.37
N ALA A 535 3.61 20.98 21.69
CA ALA A 535 4.31 22.26 21.62
C ALA A 535 5.53 22.31 22.57
N GLU A 536 5.38 21.84 23.80
CA GLU A 536 6.48 21.75 24.77
C GLU A 536 7.56 20.74 24.32
N LEU A 537 7.16 19.64 23.66
CA LEU A 537 8.11 18.73 23.02
C LEU A 537 8.93 19.44 21.93
N GLU A 538 8.29 20.17 21.02
CA GLU A 538 9.00 20.87 19.95
C GLU A 538 10.00 21.90 20.49
N LYS A 539 9.60 22.65 21.51
CA LYS A 539 10.47 23.60 22.21
C LYS A 539 11.67 22.90 22.84
N TRP A 540 11.42 21.85 23.63
CA TRP A 540 12.48 21.09 24.29
C TRP A 540 13.45 20.45 23.29
N LEU A 541 12.94 19.89 22.19
CA LEU A 541 13.77 19.35 21.10
C LEU A 541 14.64 20.44 20.45
N GLY A 542 14.11 21.65 20.27
CA GLY A 542 14.86 22.79 19.74
C GLY A 542 16.04 23.17 20.62
N GLU A 543 15.78 23.38 21.92
CA GLU A 543 16.82 23.75 22.90
C GLU A 543 17.95 22.71 22.96
N ARG A 544 17.62 21.41 22.95
CA ARG A 544 18.63 20.34 23.00
C ARG A 544 19.40 20.19 21.69
N SER A 545 18.73 20.41 20.56
CA SER A 545 19.38 20.35 19.25
C SER A 545 20.36 21.51 19.08
N ASP A 546 19.98 22.72 19.50
CA ASP A 546 20.86 23.90 19.43
C ASP A 546 22.09 23.74 20.32
N LYS A 547 21.91 23.25 21.56
CA LYS A 547 23.02 22.91 22.44
C LYS A 547 23.99 21.90 21.79
N TYR A 548 23.46 20.85 21.14
CA TYR A 548 24.29 19.86 20.45
C TYR A 548 25.07 20.49 19.28
N LEU A 549 24.44 21.35 18.49
CA LEU A 549 25.09 22.05 17.36
C LEU A 549 26.25 22.93 17.86
N ASP A 550 26.01 23.73 18.90
CA ASP A 550 27.02 24.61 19.50
C ASP A 550 28.22 23.81 20.05
N GLU A 551 27.97 22.63 20.62
CA GLU A 551 29.02 21.81 21.24
C GLU A 551 29.81 20.94 20.25
N HIS A 552 29.16 20.43 19.19
CA HIS A 552 29.72 19.36 18.35
C HIS A 552 29.90 19.71 16.88
N VAL A 553 29.23 20.75 16.38
CA VAL A 553 29.32 21.19 14.98
C VAL A 553 30.15 22.47 14.90
N ASP A 554 29.71 23.54 15.56
CA ASP A 554 30.35 24.86 15.46
C ASP A 554 31.79 24.87 16.01
N LYS A 555 32.03 24.17 17.13
CA LYS A 555 33.39 24.02 17.68
C LYS A 555 34.33 23.22 16.76
N VAL A 556 33.81 22.30 15.96
CA VAL A 556 34.63 21.44 15.09
C VAL A 556 35.02 22.19 13.81
N GLU A 557 34.13 23.01 13.26
CA GLU A 557 34.45 23.92 12.15
C GLU A 557 35.52 24.96 12.52
N LEU A 558 35.57 25.39 13.79
CA LEU A 558 36.58 26.33 14.29
C LEU A 558 37.97 25.71 14.52
N VAL A 559 38.07 24.40 14.81
CA VAL A 559 39.34 23.74 15.18
C VAL A 559 40.08 23.12 13.97
N LEU A 560 39.35 22.72 12.93
CA LEU A 560 39.92 22.09 11.72
C LEU A 560 40.58 23.00 10.66
N PRO A 561 40.51 24.36 10.64
CA PRO A 561 41.12 25.12 9.55
C PRO A 561 42.66 25.19 9.59
N HIS A 562 43.31 24.83 10.71
CA HIS A 562 44.70 25.23 10.93
C HIS A 562 45.75 24.14 11.17
N TYR A 563 45.41 22.86 11.36
CA TYR A 563 46.44 21.87 11.78
C TYR A 563 46.55 20.57 10.98
N THR A 564 45.72 20.36 9.97
CA THR A 564 45.90 19.22 9.08
C THR A 564 45.60 19.67 7.66
N GLY A 565 46.52 19.48 6.71
CA GLY A 565 46.29 19.72 5.28
C GLY A 565 45.20 18.82 4.63
N LEU A 566 44.31 18.25 5.45
CA LEU A 566 43.06 17.63 5.06
C LEU A 566 42.05 18.75 4.80
N LYS A 567 41.59 18.87 3.55
CA LYS A 567 40.49 19.75 3.18
C LYS A 567 39.32 19.56 4.17
N ALA A 568 38.76 20.68 4.66
CA ALA A 568 37.48 20.70 5.36
C ALA A 568 36.46 19.93 4.51
N GLY A 569 35.99 18.78 5.00
CA GLY A 569 35.10 17.88 4.25
C GLY A 569 35.54 16.42 4.11
N SER A 570 36.63 15.98 4.77
CA SER A 570 37.08 14.57 4.74
C SER A 570 36.69 13.72 5.97
N GLY A 571 35.83 14.25 6.85
CA GLY A 571 35.33 13.51 8.01
C GLY A 571 34.30 12.46 7.58
N VAL A 572 34.69 11.19 7.53
CA VAL A 572 33.73 10.09 7.38
C VAL A 572 32.95 9.98 8.70
N TYR A 573 31.66 10.34 8.71
CA TYR A 573 30.73 10.15 9.84
C TYR A 573 30.34 8.67 9.96
N LYS A 574 31.34 7.82 10.25
CA LYS A 574 31.12 6.39 10.50
C LYS A 574 30.37 6.23 11.84
N PRO A 575 29.35 5.36 11.93
CA PRO A 575 28.65 5.11 13.18
C PRO A 575 29.60 4.81 14.34
N ASP A 576 29.27 5.26 15.55
CA ASP A 576 30.11 5.07 16.75
C ASP A 576 30.35 3.58 17.04
N ASN A 577 29.36 2.75 16.72
CA ASN A 577 29.41 1.30 16.84
C ASN A 577 28.84 0.63 15.59
N GLU A 578 29.40 -0.52 15.24
CA GLU A 578 28.86 -1.37 14.18
C GLU A 578 27.85 -2.34 14.77
N TRP A 579 26.73 -2.55 14.09
CA TRP A 579 25.63 -3.40 14.57
C TRP A 579 25.22 -4.43 13.52
N VAL A 580 24.83 -5.61 13.98
CA VAL A 580 24.26 -6.67 13.13
C VAL A 580 22.97 -7.21 13.75
N GLN A 581 22.01 -7.58 12.91
CA GLN A 581 20.80 -8.26 13.34
C GLN A 581 20.99 -9.78 13.24
N CYS A 582 20.65 -10.50 14.31
CA CYS A 582 20.64 -11.96 14.29
C CYS A 582 19.51 -12.49 13.39
N ASP A 583 19.84 -13.41 12.47
CA ASP A 583 18.86 -14.04 11.59
C ASP A 583 17.90 -14.99 12.30
N LYS A 584 18.30 -15.56 13.45
CA LYS A 584 17.48 -16.47 14.25
C LYS A 584 16.55 -15.74 15.22
N CYS A 585 17.10 -14.91 16.11
CA CYS A 585 16.32 -14.29 17.20
C CYS A 585 15.90 -12.85 16.89
N ARG A 586 16.32 -12.28 15.75
CA ARG A 586 15.96 -10.93 15.26
C ARG A 586 16.42 -9.78 16.16
N LYS A 587 17.16 -10.07 17.23
CA LYS A 587 17.78 -9.07 18.12
C LYS A 587 19.03 -8.49 17.47
N TRP A 588 19.25 -7.21 17.71
CA TRP A 588 20.47 -6.52 17.31
C TRP A 588 21.61 -6.79 18.29
N ARG A 589 22.84 -6.85 17.76
CA ARG A 589 24.09 -7.11 18.49
C ARG A 589 25.14 -6.11 18.04
N MET A 590 25.82 -5.53 19.02
CA MET A 590 26.97 -4.67 18.77
C MET A 590 28.16 -5.54 18.39
N LEU A 591 28.86 -5.16 17.32
CA LEU A 591 30.08 -5.82 16.89
C LEU A 591 31.28 -5.21 17.63
N SER A 592 32.27 -6.04 17.95
CA SER A 592 33.52 -5.58 18.55
C SER A 592 34.33 -4.72 17.57
N HIS A 593 35.22 -3.88 18.11
CA HIS A 593 36.11 -3.04 17.30
C HIS A 593 36.89 -3.88 16.26
N GLY A 594 36.88 -3.41 15.01
CA GLY A 594 37.56 -4.05 13.87
C GLY A 594 36.65 -4.81 12.90
N PHE A 595 35.43 -5.18 13.30
CA PHE A 595 34.45 -5.78 12.40
C PHE A 595 33.66 -4.72 11.62
N ASN A 596 33.34 -5.02 10.36
CA ASN A 596 32.52 -4.17 9.50
C ASN A 596 31.23 -4.91 9.16
N SER A 597 30.07 -4.31 9.45
CA SER A 597 28.78 -4.91 9.13
C SER A 597 28.62 -5.26 7.64
N LYS A 598 29.29 -4.53 6.74
CA LYS A 598 29.27 -4.76 5.28
C LYS A 598 30.08 -5.98 4.83
N THR A 599 30.99 -6.49 5.66
CA THR A 599 31.84 -7.65 5.34
C THR A 599 31.32 -8.94 5.97
N LEU A 600 30.21 -8.87 6.72
CA LEU A 600 29.59 -10.04 7.32
C LEU A 600 28.88 -10.90 6.27
N PRO A 601 28.74 -12.22 6.52
CA PRO A 601 27.94 -13.10 5.67
C PRO A 601 26.48 -12.63 5.61
N LEU A 602 25.79 -13.02 4.52
CA LEU A 602 24.36 -12.75 4.31
C LEU A 602 23.47 -13.24 5.45
N GLN A 603 23.89 -14.29 6.16
CA GLN A 603 23.25 -14.80 7.36
C GLN A 603 24.21 -14.75 8.54
N TRP A 604 23.77 -14.19 9.66
CA TRP A 604 24.58 -14.05 10.87
C TRP A 604 23.84 -14.55 12.11
N TYR A 605 24.55 -15.32 12.94
CA TYR A 605 24.03 -15.92 14.17
C TYR A 605 25.06 -15.76 15.31
N PRO A 606 24.63 -15.39 16.52
CA PRO A 606 25.50 -15.44 17.69
C PRO A 606 25.71 -16.91 18.09
N GLN A 607 26.96 -17.29 18.37
CA GLN A 607 27.20 -18.49 19.19
C GLN A 607 26.70 -18.18 20.60
N ILE A 608 25.94 -19.12 21.17
CA ILE A 608 25.33 -19.03 22.50
C ILE A 608 26.41 -19.12 23.56
#